data_AF-A0A1C4YEP0-F1
#
_entry.id   AF-A0A1C4YEP0-F1
#
_cell.length_a   1.000
_cell.length_b   1.000
_cell.length_c   1.000
_cell.angle_alpha   90.00
_cell.angle_beta   90.00
_cell.angle_gamma   90.00
#
_symmetry.space_group_name_H-M   'P 1'
#
loop_
_entity.id
_entity.type
_entity.pdbx_description
1 polymer ?
#
loop_
_entity_poly.entity_id
_entity_poly.type
_entity_poly.pdbx_seq_one_letter_code
_entity_poly.pdbx_strand_id
1 'polypeptide(L)' 'MTTHGPVLPTWTCGGCALPWPCRTRRRELQAEFDRAPVSLALYMGSCFLAASQDMAWAPAGMLHRRFLGWLP' A
#
# COMPACT_ATOMS: atom_id res chain seq x y z
N MET A 1 -4.18 -5.21 -15.23
CA MET A 1 -4.75 -5.01 -13.88
C MET A 1 -4.17 -6.06 -12.97
N THR A 2 -3.45 -5.69 -11.91
CA THR A 2 -2.97 -6.69 -10.96
C THR A 2 -4.13 -7.18 -10.11
N THR A 3 -4.31 -8.49 -9.99
CA THR A 3 -5.34 -9.10 -9.14
C THR A 3 -5.27 -8.59 -7.70
N HIS A 4 -4.10 -8.13 -7.25
CA HIS A 4 -3.85 -7.64 -5.90
C HIS A 4 -4.04 -6.12 -5.70
N GLY A 5 -5.06 -5.52 -6.33
CA GLY A 5 -5.44 -4.11 -6.11
C GLY A 5 -6.06 -3.83 -4.72
N PRO A 6 -6.14 -2.55 -4.30
CA PRO A 6 -6.83 -2.18 -3.06
C PRO A 6 -8.35 -2.20 -3.24
N VAL A 7 -9.06 -2.63 -2.22
CA VAL A 7 -10.51 -2.49 -2.04
C VAL A 7 -10.74 -1.43 -0.99
N LEU A 8 -11.38 -0.33 -1.39
CA LEU A 8 -11.66 0.83 -0.53
C LEU A 8 -13.06 0.71 0.11
N PRO A 9 -13.32 1.33 1.28
CA PRO A 9 -12.39 2.10 2.12
C PRO A 9 -11.68 1.24 3.17
N THR A 10 -11.81 -0.09 3.13
CA THR A 10 -11.19 -1.00 4.12
C THR A 10 -9.71 -1.26 3.84
N TRP A 11 -9.23 -0.83 2.67
CA TRP A 11 -7.89 -1.08 2.16
C TRP A 11 -7.49 -2.55 2.20
N THR A 12 -8.42 -3.47 1.95
CA THR A 12 -8.09 -4.89 1.80
C THR A 12 -7.62 -5.19 0.38
N CYS A 13 -6.92 -6.29 0.18
CA CYS A 13 -6.42 -6.68 -1.13
C CYS A 13 -7.50 -7.47 -1.88
N GLY A 14 -7.88 -7.02 -3.08
CA GLY A 14 -8.90 -7.68 -3.90
C GLY A 14 -8.56 -9.11 -4.32
N GLY A 15 -7.27 -9.47 -4.34
CA GLY A 15 -6.82 -10.80 -4.75
C GLY A 15 -6.70 -11.83 -3.62
N CYS A 16 -6.49 -11.38 -2.38
CA CYS A 16 -6.26 -12.30 -1.25
C CYS A 16 -6.97 -11.92 0.06
N ALA A 17 -7.80 -10.87 0.06
CA ALA A 17 -8.52 -10.33 1.22
C ALA A 17 -7.65 -9.89 2.42
N LEU A 18 -6.32 -10.01 2.34
CA LEU A 18 -5.39 -9.52 3.36
C LEU A 18 -5.24 -8.00 3.32
N PRO A 19 -4.68 -7.36 4.37
CA PRO A 19 -4.39 -5.94 4.37
C PRO A 19 -3.54 -5.52 3.15
N TRP A 20 -4.06 -4.61 2.33
CA TRP A 20 -3.33 -4.03 1.21
C TRP A 20 -2.34 -2.95 1.69
N PRO A 21 -1.12 -2.84 1.16
CA PRO A 21 -0.52 -3.72 0.15
C PRO A 21 -0.11 -5.06 0.79
N CYS A 22 -0.63 -6.15 0.22
CA CYS A 22 -0.28 -7.51 0.64
C CYS A 22 1.13 -7.87 0.13
N ARG A 23 1.73 -8.96 0.64
CA ARG A 23 3.10 -9.36 0.26
C ARG A 23 3.31 -9.47 -1.25
N THR A 24 2.32 -10.01 -1.98
CA THR A 24 2.38 -10.11 -3.45
C THR A 24 2.40 -8.73 -4.09
N ARG A 25 1.47 -7.84 -3.72
CA ARG A 25 1.43 -6.48 -4.28
C ARG A 25 2.70 -5.68 -3.98
N ARG A 26 3.30 -5.84 -2.81
CA ARG A 26 4.58 -5.18 -2.47
C ARG A 26 5.69 -5.57 -3.45
N ARG A 27 5.80 -6.86 -3.77
CA ARG A 27 6.78 -7.37 -4.74
C ARG A 27 6.48 -6.88 -6.16
N GLU A 28 5.22 -6.91 -6.57
CA GLU A 28 4.79 -6.36 -7.86
C GLU A 28 5.15 -4.88 -7.99
N LEU A 29 4.85 -4.07 -6.96
CA LEU A 29 5.19 -2.65 -6.92
C LEU A 29 6.70 -2.41 -6.94
N GLN A 30 7.50 -3.21 -6.22
CA GLN A 30 8.95 -3.11 -6.28
C GLN A 30 9.48 -3.41 -7.68
N ALA A 31 8.95 -4.44 -8.35
CA ALA A 31 9.34 -4.78 -9.72
C ALA A 31 8.89 -3.72 -10.75
N GLU A 32 7.67 -3.19 -10.60
CA GLU A 32 7.10 -2.14 -11.45
C GLU A 32 7.92 -0.84 -11.37
N PHE A 33 8.45 -0.52 -10.19
CA PHE A 33 9.21 0.70 -9.92
C PHE A 33 10.71 0.47 -9.66
N ASP A 34 11.28 -0.65 -10.12
CA ASP A 34 12.69 -1.03 -9.85
C ASP A 34 13.69 0.09 -10.20
N ARG A 35 13.40 0.85 -11.26
CA ARG A 35 14.22 1.97 -11.75
C ARG A 35 13.73 3.35 -11.29
N ALA A 36 12.71 3.41 -10.44
CA ALA A 36 12.05 4.63 -9.99
C ALA A 36 11.60 4.55 -8.51
N PRO A 37 12.51 4.32 -7.54
CA PRO A 37 12.16 4.13 -6.13
C PRO A 37 11.48 5.36 -5.50
N VAL A 38 11.84 6.58 -5.94
CA VAL A 38 11.17 7.81 -5.49
C VAL A 38 9.71 7.84 -5.93
N SER A 39 9.42 7.43 -7.16
CA SER A 39 8.05 7.34 -7.67
C SER A 39 7.23 6.32 -6.88
N LEU A 40 7.83 5.19 -6.49
CA LEU A 40 7.18 4.22 -5.61
C LEU A 40 6.86 4.83 -4.24
N ALA A 41 7.80 5.57 -3.64
CA ALA A 41 7.60 6.22 -2.36
C ALA A 41 6.48 7.28 -2.42
N LEU A 42 6.42 8.07 -3.49
CA LEU A 42 5.34 9.04 -3.71
C LEU A 42 3.98 8.36 -3.89
N TYR A 43 3.93 7.30 -4.70
CA TYR A 43 2.71 6.51 -4.89
C TYR A 43 2.21 5.91 -3.56
N MET A 44 3.09 5.26 -2.80
CA MET A 44 2.75 4.69 -1.50
C MET A 44 2.42 5.75 -0.44
N GLY A 45 3.05 6.92 -0.50
CA GLY A 45 2.74 8.07 0.34
C GLY A 45 1.33 8.62 0.10
N SER A 46 0.93 8.77 -1.16
CA SER A 46 -0.45 9.16 -1.50
C SER A 46 -1.48 8.14 -1.02
N CYS A 47 -1.18 6.84 -1.16
CA CYS A 47 -2.02 5.78 -0.64
C CYS A 47 -2.10 5.81 0.89
N PHE A 48 -0.99 6.06 1.59
CA PHE A 48 -0.96 6.21 3.05
C PHE A 48 -1.86 7.36 3.52
N LEU A 49 -1.80 8.52 2.86
CA LEU A 49 -2.65 9.66 3.19
C LEU A 49 -4.13 9.33 3.00
N ALA A 50 -4.51 8.77 1.85
CA ALA A 50 -5.89 8.35 1.60
C ALA A 50 -6.36 7.29 2.63
N ALA A 51 -5.52 6.31 2.92
CA ALA A 51 -5.78 5.27 3.93
C ALA A 51 -5.94 5.83 5.34
N SER A 52 -5.19 6.89 5.69
CA SER A 52 -5.31 7.55 6.99
C SER A 52 -6.65 8.28 7.17
N GLN A 53 -7.24 8.74 6.06
CA GLN A 53 -8.58 9.36 6.05
C GLN A 53 -9.67 8.30 6.14
N ASP A 54 -9.58 7.26 5.30
CA ASP A 54 -10.56 6.16 5.25
C ASP A 54 -10.58 5.32 6.54
N MET A 55 -9.41 5.13 7.16
CA MET A 55 -9.22 4.34 8.37
C MET A 55 -8.75 5.24 9.53
N ALA A 56 -9.41 6.37 9.76
CA ALA A 56 -9.04 7.33 10.81
C ALA A 56 -9.03 6.74 12.24
N TRP A 57 -9.68 5.60 12.44
CA TRP A 57 -9.67 4.84 13.70
C TRP A 57 -8.35 4.04 13.91
N ALA A 58 -7.58 3.79 12.85
CA ALA A 58 -6.37 2.99 12.91
C ALA A 58 -5.18 3.83 13.41
N PRO A 59 -4.30 3.28 14.28
CA PRO A 59 -3.13 4.01 14.74
C PRO A 59 -2.20 4.43 13.59
N ALA A 60 -1.80 5.70 13.55
CA ALA A 60 -0.95 6.24 12.48
C ALA A 60 0.36 5.43 12.30
N GLY A 61 1.00 5.01 13.38
CA GLY A 61 2.22 4.18 13.32
C GLY A 61 2.00 2.77 12.74
N MET A 62 0.78 2.24 12.82
CA MET A 62 0.42 0.98 12.14
C MET A 62 0.33 1.22 10.62
N LEU A 63 -0.39 2.27 10.20
CA LEU A 63 -0.54 2.62 8.78
C LEU A 63 0.80 3.00 8.15
N HIS A 64 1.64 3.76 8.86
CA HIS A 64 2.98 4.11 8.39
C HIS A 64 3.82 2.86 8.08
N ARG A 65 3.94 1.92 9.04
CA ARG A 65 4.68 0.67 8.83
C ARG A 65 4.09 -0.19 7.71
N ARG A 66 2.77 -0.17 7.55
CA ARG A 66 2.06 -0.94 6.53
C ARG A 66 2.32 -0.43 5.11
N PHE A 67 2.25 0.89 4.89
CA PHE A 67 2.37 1.49 3.57
C PHE A 67 3.82 1.84 3.20
N LEU A 68 4.60 2.34 4.16
CA LEU A 68 5.95 2.87 3.91
C LEU A 68 7.07 2.01 4.50
N GLY A 69 6.80 1.21 5.53
CA GLY A 69 7.82 0.47 6.28
C GLY A 69 8.52 -0.69 5.55
N TRP A 70 8.25 -0.89 4.26
CA TRP A 70 8.89 -1.90 3.41
C TRP A 70 9.52 -1.30 2.15
N LEU A 71 9.41 0.01 1.95
CA LEU A 71 10.10 0.70 0.87
C LEU A 71 11.62 0.55 1.03
N PRO A 72 12.39 0.54 -0.07
CA PRO A 72 13.85 0.49 -0.03
C PRO A 72 14.47 1.71 0.64
#